data_AF-A0A438FMT5-F1
#
_entry.id   AF-A0A438FMT5-F1
#
_cell.length_a   1.000
_cell.length_b   1.000
_cell.length_c   1.000
_cell.angle_alpha   90.00
_cell.angle_beta   90.00
_cell.angle_gamma   90.00
#
_symmetry.space_group_name_H-M   'P 1'
#
loop_
_entity.id
_entity.type
_entity.pdbx_description
1 polymer ?
#
loop_
_entity_poly.entity_id
_entity_poly.type
_entity_poly.pdbx_seq_one_letter_code
_entity_poly.pdbx_strand_id
1 'polypeptide(L)'
;MELKPGLSALVTGGASGIGKAISLALGEKGIFVTVVDFSEERGKEVASLVEKENAKFHPKLGFPSAMFIRCDVTNTNEANDNVGISFISSPHRQISRVGMLLRECYIHCQNYPNLKFCKSSHALKLINLKRVGGSGELAAAFKKHLATYGGLDICVNSAGIGTHEPFHKDQTENSGLWRRTINVNLVAVIDCTRLAIQTMQAAKKPGVIINMGSASGLYPMYVDPIYSASKGGVVLFTRSLAPYKRHGIRVNVLCPEVISNILGL
;
A
#
# COMPACT_ATOMS: atom_id res chain seq x y z
N MET A 1 6.71 0.89 -18.28
CA MET A 1 7.34 1.64 -17.18
C MET A 1 8.68 0.98 -16.94
N GLU A 2 9.75 1.76 -16.99
CA GLU A 2 11.09 1.30 -16.70
C GLU A 2 11.35 1.43 -15.19
N LEU A 3 11.99 0.42 -14.59
CA LEU A 3 12.39 0.44 -13.19
C LEU A 3 13.68 1.24 -13.08
N LYS A 4 13.62 2.37 -12.39
CA LYS A 4 14.76 3.27 -12.19
C LYS A 4 14.85 3.75 -10.74
N PRO A 5 16.04 4.12 -10.27
CA PRO A 5 16.21 4.66 -8.93
C PRO A 5 15.33 5.89 -8.66
N GLY A 6 14.86 6.00 -7.42
CA GLY A 6 14.04 7.13 -6.95
C GLY A 6 12.53 6.99 -7.17
N LEU A 7 12.09 5.90 -7.80
CA LEU A 7 10.69 5.48 -7.74
C LEU A 7 10.33 5.00 -6.33
N SER A 8 9.03 4.92 -6.05
CA SER A 8 8.48 4.51 -4.76
C SER A 8 7.53 3.33 -4.88
N ALA A 9 7.66 2.37 -3.97
CA ALA A 9 6.87 1.16 -3.92
C ALA A 9 6.29 0.88 -2.53
N LEU A 10 5.08 0.34 -2.49
CA LEU A 10 4.45 -0.19 -1.27
C LEU A 10 4.17 -1.68 -1.46
N VAL A 11 4.66 -2.52 -0.54
CA VAL A 11 4.55 -3.98 -0.62
C VAL A 11 3.87 -4.51 0.64
N THR A 12 2.66 -5.07 0.50
CA THR A 12 1.98 -5.78 1.60
C THR A 12 2.47 -7.22 1.69
N GLY A 13 2.51 -7.79 2.90
CA GLY A 13 3.13 -9.10 3.13
C GLY A 13 4.65 -9.07 2.89
N GLY A 14 5.27 -7.89 3.04
CA GLY A 14 6.64 -7.65 2.65
C GLY A 14 7.69 -8.24 3.59
N ALA A 15 7.31 -8.76 4.76
CA ALA A 15 8.27 -9.23 5.76
C ALA A 15 8.78 -10.67 5.51
N SER A 16 8.13 -11.44 4.63
CA SER A 16 8.50 -12.84 4.39
C SER A 16 8.23 -13.31 2.96
N GLY A 17 8.77 -14.47 2.62
CA GLY A 17 8.55 -15.16 1.36
C GLY A 17 8.63 -14.28 0.10
N ILE A 18 7.61 -14.35 -0.74
CA ILE A 18 7.56 -13.63 -2.02
C ILE A 18 7.59 -12.11 -1.79
N GLY A 19 6.88 -11.61 -0.79
CA GLY A 19 6.86 -10.17 -0.50
C GLY A 19 8.22 -9.64 -0.05
N LYS A 20 8.98 -10.41 0.75
CA LYS A 20 10.38 -10.11 1.11
C LYS A 20 11.27 -10.09 -0.14
N ALA A 21 11.18 -11.11 -0.98
CA ALA A 21 11.97 -11.20 -2.21
C ALA A 21 11.69 -10.02 -3.16
N ILE A 22 10.41 -9.65 -3.35
CA ILE A 22 10.03 -8.49 -4.15
C ILE A 22 10.58 -7.19 -3.53
N SER A 23 10.48 -7.01 -2.22
CA SER A 23 10.98 -5.81 -1.53
C SER A 23 12.48 -5.64 -1.74
N LEU A 24 13.26 -6.71 -1.60
CA LEU A 24 14.71 -6.71 -1.83
C LEU A 24 15.04 -6.41 -3.30
N ALA A 25 14.38 -7.09 -4.24
CA ALA A 25 14.61 -6.88 -5.67
C ALA A 25 14.29 -5.45 -6.13
N LEU A 26 13.29 -4.80 -5.53
CA LEU A 26 13.01 -3.38 -5.75
C LEU A 26 14.13 -2.49 -5.18
N GLY A 27 14.63 -2.79 -3.98
CA GLY A 27 15.76 -2.11 -3.36
C GLY A 27 17.05 -2.18 -4.19
N GLU A 28 17.35 -3.34 -4.77
CA GLU A 28 18.48 -3.54 -5.68
C GLU A 28 18.39 -2.68 -6.96
N LYS A 29 17.22 -2.12 -7.26
CA LYS A 29 17.00 -1.18 -8.37
C LYS A 29 16.97 0.29 -7.93
N GLY A 30 17.30 0.58 -6.68
CA GLY A 30 17.29 1.95 -6.15
C GLY A 30 15.88 2.48 -5.86
N ILE A 31 14.88 1.61 -5.76
CA ILE A 31 13.48 1.99 -5.53
C ILE A 31 13.25 2.11 -4.02
N PHE A 32 12.57 3.18 -3.61
CA PHE A 32 12.19 3.35 -2.22
C PHE A 32 11.04 2.42 -1.85
N VAL A 33 11.16 1.67 -0.74
CA VAL A 33 10.19 0.62 -0.40
C VAL A 33 9.57 0.84 0.96
N THR A 34 8.23 0.87 1.00
CA THR A 34 7.47 0.70 2.24
C THR A 34 7.08 -0.78 2.37
N VAL A 35 7.68 -1.44 3.34
CA VAL A 35 7.36 -2.81 3.76
C VAL A 35 6.16 -2.75 4.71
N VAL A 36 5.05 -3.38 4.32
CA VAL A 36 3.81 -3.42 5.10
C VAL A 36 3.54 -4.86 5.50
N ASP A 37 3.51 -5.14 6.81
CA ASP A 37 3.31 -6.49 7.34
C ASP A 37 2.82 -6.45 8.79
N PHE A 38 2.23 -7.53 9.29
CA PHE A 38 1.83 -7.63 10.70
C PHE A 38 3.03 -7.97 11.61
N SER A 39 4.05 -8.63 11.07
CA SER A 39 5.25 -9.06 11.80
C SER A 39 6.28 -7.95 11.89
N GLU A 40 6.39 -7.34 13.08
CA GLU A 40 7.23 -6.16 13.28
C GLU A 40 8.73 -6.43 13.17
N GLU A 41 9.21 -7.50 13.81
CA GLU A 41 10.63 -7.88 13.79
C GLU A 41 11.11 -8.16 12.35
N ARG A 42 10.43 -9.08 11.66
CA ARG A 42 10.76 -9.44 10.26
C ARG A 42 10.60 -8.26 9.32
N GLY A 43 9.56 -7.44 9.51
CA GLY A 43 9.33 -6.27 8.67
C GLY A 43 10.43 -5.21 8.79
N LYS A 44 10.91 -4.94 10.01
CA LYS A 44 12.05 -4.05 10.26
C LYS A 44 13.34 -4.61 9.68
N GLU A 45 13.58 -5.92 9.80
CA GLU A 45 14.73 -6.59 9.18
C GLU A 45 14.74 -6.37 7.67
N VAL A 46 13.63 -6.64 6.98
CA VAL A 46 13.54 -6.45 5.52
C VAL A 46 13.75 -4.98 5.14
N ALA A 47 13.14 -4.04 5.85
CA ALA A 47 13.35 -2.61 5.57
C ALA A 47 14.84 -2.24 5.68
N SER A 48 15.55 -2.72 6.72
CA SER A 48 16.99 -2.46 6.88
C SER A 48 17.83 -3.04 5.74
N LEU A 49 17.50 -4.25 5.28
CA LEU A 49 18.17 -4.86 4.13
C LEU A 49 17.95 -4.04 2.85
N VAL A 50 16.73 -3.56 2.61
CA VAL A 50 16.42 -2.70 1.47
C VAL A 50 17.15 -1.35 1.56
N GLU A 51 17.25 -0.75 2.75
CA GLU A 51 18.02 0.49 2.93
C GLU A 51 19.49 0.31 2.56
N LYS A 52 20.09 -0.82 2.96
CA LYS A 52 21.48 -1.16 2.64
C LYS A 52 21.70 -1.27 1.12
N GLU A 53 20.76 -1.88 0.40
CA GLU A 53 20.82 -1.97 -1.06
C GLU A 53 20.64 -0.59 -1.73
N ASN A 54 19.69 0.20 -1.24
CA ASN A 54 19.41 1.54 -1.76
C ASN A 54 20.55 2.54 -1.54
N ALA A 55 21.37 2.37 -0.50
CA ALA A 55 22.52 3.24 -0.22
C ALA A 55 23.51 3.33 -1.39
N LYS A 56 23.58 2.30 -2.24
CA LYS A 56 24.41 2.27 -3.47
C LYS A 56 23.97 3.29 -4.51
N PHE A 57 22.67 3.63 -4.53
CA PHE A 57 22.07 4.55 -5.50
C PHE A 57 21.90 5.96 -4.94
N HIS A 58 21.73 6.08 -3.62
CA HIS A 58 21.31 7.33 -2.98
C HIS A 58 22.19 7.68 -1.77
N PRO A 59 23.44 8.13 -1.99
CA PRO A 59 24.43 8.32 -0.92
C PRO A 59 24.13 9.49 0.02
N LYS A 60 23.21 10.40 -0.34
CA LYS A 60 22.87 11.62 0.42
C LYS A 60 21.37 11.86 0.51
N LEU A 61 20.65 10.89 1.05
CA LEU A 61 19.20 10.99 1.29
C LEU A 61 18.89 11.68 2.62
N GLY A 62 17.99 12.65 2.60
CA GLY A 62 17.46 13.31 3.81
C GLY A 62 16.26 12.59 4.44
N PHE A 63 15.92 11.39 3.97
CA PHE A 63 14.79 10.58 4.43
C PHE A 63 15.10 9.09 4.22
N PRO A 64 14.45 8.16 4.95
CA PRO A 64 14.77 6.74 4.86
C PRO A 64 14.39 6.17 3.48
N SER A 65 15.31 5.45 2.83
CA SER A 65 15.08 4.84 1.51
C SER A 65 14.19 3.60 1.58
N ALA A 66 14.00 3.04 2.78
CA ALA A 66 12.99 2.02 3.05
C ALA A 66 12.38 2.24 4.42
N MET A 67 11.14 1.82 4.63
CA MET A 67 10.51 1.86 5.95
C MET A 67 9.63 0.65 6.17
N PHE A 68 9.47 0.28 7.44
CA PHE A 68 8.48 -0.69 7.86
C PHE A 68 7.24 0.01 8.44
N ILE A 69 6.05 -0.52 8.12
CA ILE A 69 4.78 -0.14 8.74
C ILE A 69 4.07 -1.42 9.18
N ARG A 70 3.87 -1.54 10.50
CA ARG A 70 3.04 -2.61 11.05
C ARG A 70 1.59 -2.41 10.59
N CYS A 71 1.02 -3.42 9.97
CA CYS A 71 -0.36 -3.40 9.49
C CYS A 71 -0.96 -4.80 9.48
N ASP A 72 -2.07 -5.01 10.20
CA ASP A 72 -2.99 -6.11 9.90
C ASP A 72 -3.94 -5.67 8.79
N VAL A 73 -3.78 -6.29 7.62
CA VAL A 73 -4.54 -5.93 6.42
C VAL A 73 -6.04 -6.25 6.53
N THR A 74 -6.47 -7.04 7.52
CA THR A 74 -7.90 -7.25 7.78
C THR A 74 -8.48 -6.18 8.70
N ASN A 75 -7.66 -5.31 9.28
CA ASN A 75 -8.12 -4.27 10.17
C ASN A 75 -8.62 -3.08 9.34
N THR A 76 -9.82 -3.23 8.80
CA THR A 76 -10.54 -2.21 8.05
C THR A 76 -11.27 -1.23 8.96
N ASN A 77 -10.93 -1.15 10.26
CA ASN A 77 -11.64 -0.34 11.24
C ASN A 77 -12.07 1.00 10.62
N GLU A 78 -13.38 1.14 10.42
CA GLU A 78 -14.03 2.41 10.19
C GLU A 78 -13.92 3.20 11.49
N ALA A 79 -12.70 3.63 11.82
CA ALA A 79 -12.50 4.61 12.86
C ALA A 79 -13.22 5.87 12.36
N ASN A 80 -14.38 6.15 12.96
CA ASN A 80 -15.06 7.43 12.89
C ASN A 80 -14.01 8.54 12.82
N ASP A 81 -14.12 9.41 11.81
CA ASP A 81 -13.17 10.48 11.46
C ASP A 81 -12.96 11.52 12.59
N ASN A 82 -12.38 11.09 13.70
CA ASN A 82 -11.97 11.88 14.85
C ASN A 82 -10.52 11.52 15.23
N VAL A 83 -9.64 11.36 14.25
CA VAL A 83 -8.21 11.45 14.52
C VAL A 83 -7.87 12.94 14.64
N GLY A 84 -7.99 13.45 15.87
CA GLY A 84 -7.38 14.71 16.26
C GLY A 84 -5.90 14.65 15.93
N ILE A 85 -5.49 15.44 14.94
CA ILE A 85 -4.08 15.71 14.71
C ILE A 85 -3.63 16.51 15.92
N SER A 86 -3.00 15.86 16.90
CA SER A 86 -2.28 16.52 17.98
C SER A 86 -1.04 17.18 17.36
N PHE A 87 -1.21 18.40 16.88
CA PHE A 87 -0.08 19.30 16.70
C PHE A 87 0.55 19.50 18.07
N ILE A 88 1.84 19.21 18.21
CA ILE A 88 2.64 19.64 19.34
C ILE A 88 2.62 21.18 19.30
N SER A 89 1.70 21.79 20.04
CA SER A 89 1.68 23.22 20.26
C SER A 89 2.69 23.54 21.37
N SER A 90 3.79 24.20 21.01
CA SER A 90 4.50 25.03 21.98
C SER A 90 3.52 26.07 22.55
N PRO A 91 3.57 26.37 23.85
CA PRO A 91 2.57 27.20 24.49
C PRO A 91 2.83 28.66 24.13
N HIS A 92 1.96 29.25 23.32
CA HIS A 92 1.38 30.59 23.52
C HIS A 92 0.51 30.97 22.32
N ARG A 93 -0.69 31.48 22.64
CA ARG A 93 -1.77 31.98 21.76
C ARG A 93 -2.74 30.92 21.22
N GLN A 94 -3.81 30.74 22.00
CA GLN A 94 -5.16 30.53 21.44
C GLN A 94 -5.38 31.48 20.26
N ILE A 95 -5.95 30.98 19.16
CA ILE A 95 -7.08 31.61 18.43
C ILE A 95 -7.62 30.60 17.41
N SER A 96 -8.91 30.33 17.56
CA SER A 96 -9.84 29.69 16.64
C SER A 96 -9.94 30.44 15.31
N ARG A 97 -9.24 29.99 14.23
CA ARG A 97 -9.51 30.50 12.85
C ARG A 97 -8.91 29.70 11.68
N VAL A 98 -8.70 28.39 11.79
CA VAL A 98 -8.11 27.59 10.70
C VAL A 98 -9.05 27.38 9.51
N GLY A 99 -10.37 27.48 9.69
CA GLY A 99 -11.35 27.32 8.61
C GLY A 99 -11.43 28.49 7.61
N MET A 100 -10.98 29.69 7.98
CA MET A 100 -11.17 30.91 7.17
C MET A 100 -9.98 31.17 6.23
N LEU A 101 -8.76 30.86 6.67
CA LEU A 101 -7.53 31.04 5.87
C LEU A 101 -7.46 30.16 4.61
N LEU A 102 -8.06 28.96 4.62
CA LEU A 102 -8.08 28.10 3.43
C LEU A 102 -9.06 28.57 2.35
N ARG A 103 -10.15 29.27 2.72
CA ARG A 103 -11.06 29.89 1.74
C ARG A 103 -10.49 31.17 1.16
N GLU A 104 -9.83 31.99 1.97
CA GLU A 104 -9.16 33.20 1.46
C GLU A 104 -7.99 32.85 0.53
N CYS A 105 -7.17 31.85 0.84
CA CYS A 105 -6.11 31.39 -0.07
C CYS A 105 -6.64 30.81 -1.40
N TYR A 106 -7.84 30.23 -1.43
CA TYR A 106 -8.41 29.65 -2.65
C TYR A 106 -9.12 30.71 -3.52
N ILE A 107 -9.79 31.68 -2.91
CA ILE A 107 -10.50 32.76 -3.62
C ILE A 107 -9.52 33.83 -4.13
N HIS A 108 -8.44 34.11 -3.40
CA HIS A 108 -7.46 35.12 -3.83
C HIS A 108 -6.57 34.66 -5.01
N CYS A 109 -6.56 33.36 -5.32
CA CYS A 109 -5.74 32.75 -6.37
C CYS A 109 -6.32 32.96 -7.80
N GLN A 110 -7.61 33.28 -7.92
CA GLN A 110 -8.27 33.49 -9.22
C GLN A 110 -8.03 34.89 -9.82
N ASN A 111 -7.59 35.87 -9.02
CA ASN A 111 -7.59 37.29 -9.44
C ASN A 111 -6.19 37.88 -9.77
N TYR A 112 -5.09 37.14 -9.63
CA TYR A 112 -3.74 37.68 -9.89
C TYR A 112 -2.81 36.67 -10.58
N PRO A 113 -2.76 36.63 -11.93
CA PRO A 113 -2.01 35.62 -12.69
C PRO A 113 -0.47 35.76 -12.64
N ASN A 114 0.08 36.81 -12.01
CA ASN A 114 1.52 37.12 -12.04
C ASN A 114 2.27 36.97 -10.70
N LEU A 115 1.63 36.46 -9.64
CA LEU A 115 2.33 36.22 -8.37
C LEU A 115 3.08 34.87 -8.41
N LYS A 116 4.41 34.91 -8.57
CA LYS A 116 5.30 33.76 -8.34
C LYS A 116 5.30 33.42 -6.85
N PHE A 117 4.34 32.63 -6.38
CA PHE A 117 4.41 32.03 -5.05
C PHE A 117 5.00 30.62 -5.09
N CYS A 118 5.96 30.42 -4.20
CA CYS A 118 6.72 29.19 -3.98
C CYS A 118 5.78 27.98 -3.91
N LYS A 119 5.80 27.13 -4.94
CA LYS A 119 5.28 25.76 -4.88
C LYS A 119 6.17 24.97 -3.92
N SER A 120 6.07 25.23 -2.62
CA SER A 120 6.81 24.44 -1.65
C SER A 120 6.29 23.00 -1.75
N SER A 121 7.21 22.06 -1.90
CA SER A 121 6.96 20.61 -1.99
C SER A 121 6.04 20.08 -0.86
N HIS A 122 5.96 20.81 0.25
CA HIS A 122 5.14 20.52 1.41
C HIS A 122 3.62 20.71 1.16
N ALA A 123 3.20 21.73 0.42
CA ALA A 123 1.77 21.98 0.15
C ALA A 123 1.16 20.91 -0.76
N LEU A 124 1.91 20.45 -1.77
CA LEU A 124 1.53 19.34 -2.65
C LEU A 124 1.41 18.01 -1.89
N LYS A 125 2.32 17.72 -0.94
CA LYS A 125 2.25 16.53 -0.09
C LYS A 125 0.95 16.50 0.74
N LEU A 126 0.58 17.61 1.37
CA LEU A 126 -0.62 17.72 2.21
C LEU A 126 -1.93 17.56 1.42
N ILE A 127 -1.98 18.01 0.16
CA ILE A 127 -3.15 17.87 -0.71
C ILE A 127 -3.38 16.40 -1.10
N ASN A 128 -2.30 15.65 -1.39
CA ASN A 128 -2.41 14.23 -1.76
C ASN A 128 -2.86 13.37 -0.57
N LEU A 129 -2.36 13.66 0.64
CA LEU A 129 -2.74 12.96 1.87
C LEU A 129 -4.25 13.03 2.18
N LYS A 130 -4.89 14.18 1.93
CA LYS A 130 -6.33 14.37 2.17
C LYS A 130 -7.24 13.68 1.13
N ARG A 131 -6.69 13.26 -0.01
CA ARG A 131 -7.45 12.59 -1.10
C ARG A 131 -7.41 11.07 -1.05
N VAL A 132 -6.52 10.48 -0.25
CA VAL A 132 -6.54 9.04 0.02
C VAL A 132 -7.68 8.77 0.99
N GLY A 133 -8.77 8.21 0.47
CA GLY A 133 -9.96 7.90 1.26
C GLY A 133 -9.74 6.69 2.17
N GLY A 134 -10.66 6.50 3.12
CA GLY A 134 -10.69 5.33 3.99
C GLY A 134 -10.06 5.55 5.36
N SER A 135 -10.52 4.72 6.28
CA SER A 135 -10.10 4.55 7.66
C SER A 135 -9.51 3.14 7.83
N GLY A 136 -8.64 2.96 8.83
CA GLY A 136 -7.95 1.69 9.09
C GLY A 136 -6.45 1.71 8.81
N GLU A 137 -5.79 0.59 9.13
CA GLU A 137 -4.32 0.49 9.15
C GLU A 137 -3.70 0.61 7.75
N LEU A 138 -4.35 0.05 6.72
CA LEU A 138 -3.93 0.19 5.33
C LEU A 138 -3.92 1.65 4.88
N ALA A 139 -4.99 2.40 5.13
CA ALA A 139 -5.05 3.81 4.76
C ALA A 139 -3.96 4.63 5.47
N ALA A 140 -3.66 4.32 6.75
CA ALA A 140 -2.56 4.93 7.48
C ALA A 140 -1.19 4.61 6.85
N ALA A 141 -0.99 3.39 6.35
CA ALA A 141 0.23 2.99 5.66
C ALA A 141 0.45 3.80 4.36
N PHE A 142 -0.59 3.95 3.53
CA PHE A 142 -0.54 4.80 2.32
C PHE A 142 -0.26 6.26 2.66
N LYS A 143 -0.92 6.80 3.69
CA LYS A 143 -0.68 8.18 4.14
C LYS A 143 0.78 8.37 4.54
N LYS A 144 1.35 7.46 5.33
CA LYS A 144 2.76 7.55 5.74
C LYS A 144 3.73 7.40 4.56
N HIS A 145 3.46 6.46 3.64
CA HIS A 145 4.23 6.31 2.39
C HIS A 145 4.27 7.63 1.59
N LEU A 146 3.11 8.25 1.38
CA LEU A 146 3.01 9.52 0.67
C LEU A 146 3.68 10.68 1.39
N ALA A 147 3.59 10.75 2.72
CA ALA A 147 4.26 11.78 3.49
C ALA A 147 5.78 11.74 3.28
N THR A 148 6.36 10.54 3.25
CA THR A 148 7.79 10.35 3.04
C THR A 148 8.17 10.56 1.57
N TYR A 149 7.61 9.76 0.66
CA TYR A 149 8.08 9.68 -0.73
C TYR A 149 7.36 10.60 -1.72
N GLY A 150 6.21 11.17 -1.34
CA GLY A 150 5.49 12.17 -2.14
C GLY A 150 4.73 11.61 -3.35
N GLY A 151 4.74 10.30 -3.57
CA GLY A 151 4.04 9.61 -4.64
C GLY A 151 3.96 8.12 -4.37
N LEU A 152 3.36 7.39 -5.31
CA LEU A 152 3.31 5.92 -5.34
C LEU A 152 3.42 5.50 -6.80
N ASP A 153 4.48 4.78 -7.15
CA ASP A 153 4.72 4.33 -8.51
C ASP A 153 4.36 2.85 -8.68
N ILE A 154 4.60 2.05 -7.64
CA ILE A 154 4.38 0.60 -7.63
C ILE A 154 3.63 0.19 -6.35
N CYS A 155 2.56 -0.58 -6.47
CA CYS A 155 1.91 -1.24 -5.36
C CYS A 155 1.90 -2.75 -5.58
N VAL A 156 2.33 -3.51 -4.58
CA VAL A 156 2.34 -4.97 -4.63
C VAL A 156 1.52 -5.52 -3.48
N ASN A 157 0.41 -6.16 -3.83
CA ASN A 157 -0.49 -6.81 -2.89
C ASN A 157 -0.07 -8.28 -2.73
N SER A 158 0.92 -8.52 -1.87
CA SER A 158 1.51 -9.85 -1.66
C SER A 158 1.12 -10.54 -0.35
N ALA A 159 0.42 -9.86 0.55
CA ALA A 159 -0.13 -10.50 1.73
C ALA A 159 -1.06 -11.67 1.35
N GLY A 160 -0.92 -12.81 2.03
CA GLY A 160 -1.75 -13.98 1.80
C GLY A 160 -1.51 -15.10 2.81
N ILE A 161 -2.55 -15.90 3.07
CA ILE A 161 -2.53 -17.06 3.97
C ILE A 161 -3.29 -18.24 3.33
N GLY A 162 -2.96 -19.46 3.71
CA GLY A 162 -3.76 -20.66 3.40
C GLY A 162 -4.81 -20.92 4.48
N THR A 163 -5.75 -21.83 4.22
CA THR A 163 -6.55 -22.41 5.30
C THR A 163 -5.76 -23.55 5.96
N HIS A 164 -5.74 -23.57 7.29
CA HIS A 164 -4.98 -24.56 8.06
C HIS A 164 -5.80 -25.79 8.46
N GLU A 165 -7.08 -25.85 8.07
CA GLU A 165 -8.02 -26.93 8.39
C GLU A 165 -8.83 -27.33 7.14
N PRO A 166 -9.09 -28.63 6.92
CA PRO A 166 -9.95 -29.07 5.82
C PRO A 166 -11.34 -28.43 5.91
N PHE A 167 -11.88 -27.95 4.78
CA PHE A 167 -13.11 -27.16 4.74
C PHE A 167 -14.30 -27.79 5.49
N HIS A 168 -14.53 -29.09 5.35
CA HIS A 168 -15.63 -29.80 6.00
C HIS A 168 -15.42 -30.04 7.51
N LYS A 169 -14.23 -29.72 8.05
CA LYS A 169 -13.88 -29.86 9.46
C LYS A 169 -13.81 -28.51 10.19
N ASP A 170 -13.93 -27.39 9.47
CA ASP A 170 -13.95 -26.07 10.09
C ASP A 170 -15.25 -25.89 10.91
N GLN A 171 -15.14 -25.92 12.23
CA GLN A 171 -16.25 -25.73 13.17
C GLN A 171 -16.40 -24.28 13.63
N THR A 172 -15.63 -23.34 13.09
CA THR A 172 -15.63 -21.95 13.56
C THR A 172 -16.84 -21.15 13.06
N GLU A 173 -17.63 -20.61 13.98
CA GLU A 173 -18.74 -19.70 13.68
C GLU A 173 -18.28 -18.23 13.58
N ASN A 174 -18.94 -17.43 12.73
CA ASN A 174 -18.83 -15.96 12.58
C ASN A 174 -17.44 -15.35 12.26
N SER A 175 -16.40 -15.58 13.05
CA SER A 175 -15.03 -15.05 12.85
C SER A 175 -14.08 -16.09 12.23
N GLY A 176 -14.64 -17.12 11.61
CA GLY A 176 -13.95 -18.36 11.27
C GLY A 176 -12.73 -18.29 10.35
N LEU A 177 -11.95 -19.37 10.35
CA LEU A 177 -10.66 -19.50 9.62
C LEU A 177 -10.82 -19.23 8.13
N TRP A 178 -11.92 -19.69 7.52
CA TRP A 178 -12.21 -19.41 6.12
C TRP A 178 -12.46 -17.92 5.85
N ARG A 179 -13.16 -17.20 6.76
CA ARG A 179 -13.42 -15.75 6.62
C ARG A 179 -12.14 -14.96 6.73
N ARG A 180 -11.26 -15.31 7.68
CA ARG A 180 -9.92 -14.71 7.79
C ARG A 180 -9.17 -14.85 6.46
N THR A 181 -9.22 -16.02 5.84
CA THR A 181 -8.58 -16.27 4.54
C THR A 181 -9.17 -15.40 3.44
N ILE A 182 -10.49 -15.28 3.32
CA ILE A 182 -11.14 -14.37 2.37
C ILE A 182 -10.76 -12.90 2.65
N ASN A 183 -10.76 -12.49 3.91
CA ASN A 183 -10.44 -11.13 4.30
C ASN A 183 -9.00 -10.75 3.95
N VAL A 184 -8.03 -11.62 4.22
CA VAL A 184 -6.61 -11.39 3.87
C VAL A 184 -6.37 -11.52 2.37
N ASN A 185 -6.85 -12.59 1.74
CA ASN A 185 -6.46 -12.92 0.37
C ASN A 185 -7.23 -12.15 -0.69
N LEU A 186 -8.45 -11.69 -0.40
CA LEU A 186 -9.33 -11.04 -1.36
C LEU A 186 -9.75 -9.63 -0.93
N VAL A 187 -10.38 -9.48 0.23
CA VAL A 187 -10.91 -8.17 0.67
C VAL A 187 -9.78 -7.16 0.82
N ALA A 188 -8.70 -7.50 1.52
CA ALA A 188 -7.54 -6.64 1.67
C ALA A 188 -6.87 -6.29 0.33
N VAL A 189 -6.86 -7.21 -0.64
CA VAL A 189 -6.34 -6.95 -1.99
C VAL A 189 -7.21 -5.93 -2.71
N ILE A 190 -8.53 -6.04 -2.59
CA ILE A 190 -9.49 -5.08 -3.16
C ILE A 190 -9.29 -3.71 -2.52
N ASP A 191 -9.21 -3.63 -1.20
CA ASP A 191 -9.02 -2.37 -0.47
C ASP A 191 -7.69 -1.70 -0.79
N CYS A 192 -6.60 -2.47 -0.78
CA CYS A 192 -5.28 -1.94 -1.10
C CYS A 192 -5.20 -1.49 -2.58
N THR A 193 -5.79 -2.25 -3.50
CA THR A 193 -5.90 -1.84 -4.92
C THR A 193 -6.69 -0.56 -5.07
N ARG A 194 -7.81 -0.41 -4.35
CA ARG A 194 -8.64 0.82 -4.34
C ARG A 194 -7.83 2.01 -3.84
N LEU A 195 -7.11 1.87 -2.73
CA LEU A 195 -6.25 2.92 -2.16
C LEU A 195 -5.10 3.30 -3.11
N ALA A 196 -4.47 2.33 -3.76
CA ALA A 196 -3.42 2.57 -4.74
C ALA A 196 -3.93 3.32 -5.96
N ILE A 197 -5.07 2.93 -6.52
CA ILE A 197 -5.71 3.64 -7.64
C ILE A 197 -6.04 5.08 -7.24
N GLN A 198 -6.68 5.28 -6.08
CA GLN A 198 -7.00 6.63 -5.58
C GLN A 198 -5.74 7.48 -5.43
N THR A 199 -4.67 6.91 -4.88
CA THR A 199 -3.39 7.57 -4.69
C THR A 199 -2.75 8.00 -6.01
N MET A 200 -2.68 7.09 -6.98
CA MET A 200 -2.12 7.36 -8.31
C MET A 200 -2.94 8.40 -9.08
N GLN A 201 -4.26 8.30 -9.03
CA GLN A 201 -5.17 9.27 -9.65
C GLN A 201 -5.08 10.66 -9.01
N ALA A 202 -5.06 10.73 -7.68
CA ALA A 202 -4.94 12.00 -6.95
C ALA A 202 -3.64 12.74 -7.28
N ALA A 203 -2.55 11.99 -7.43
CA ALA A 203 -1.26 12.53 -7.85
C ALA A 203 -1.17 12.84 -9.36
N LYS A 204 -2.17 12.41 -10.16
CA LYS A 204 -2.16 12.44 -11.63
C LYS A 204 -0.90 11.80 -12.22
N LYS A 205 -0.45 10.70 -11.62
CA LYS A 205 0.75 9.96 -12.03
C LYS A 205 0.38 8.57 -12.54
N PRO A 206 1.06 8.07 -13.58
CA PRO A 206 0.93 6.67 -13.97
C PRO A 206 1.48 5.78 -12.86
N GLY A 207 1.06 4.52 -12.85
CA GLY A 207 1.53 3.58 -11.84
C GLY A 207 1.22 2.13 -12.18
N VAL A 208 1.74 1.24 -11.36
CA VAL A 208 1.64 -0.21 -11.54
C VAL A 208 1.16 -0.84 -10.25
N ILE A 209 0.13 -1.67 -10.35
CA ILE A 209 -0.39 -2.47 -9.26
C ILE A 209 -0.22 -3.93 -9.64
N ILE A 210 0.38 -4.71 -8.74
CA ILE A 210 0.59 -6.15 -8.89
C ILE A 210 -0.17 -6.85 -7.77
N ASN A 211 -1.16 -7.64 -8.15
CA ASN A 211 -1.90 -8.49 -7.23
C ASN A 211 -1.32 -9.90 -7.24
N MET A 212 -1.07 -10.48 -6.06
CA MET A 212 -0.63 -11.87 -5.98
C MET A 212 -1.82 -12.82 -6.00
N GLY A 213 -2.02 -13.44 -7.15
CA GLY A 213 -2.87 -14.61 -7.34
C GLY A 213 -2.17 -15.88 -6.86
N SER A 214 -2.43 -16.98 -7.55
CA SER A 214 -1.80 -18.30 -7.36
C SER A 214 -2.16 -19.16 -8.56
N ALA A 215 -1.39 -20.21 -8.84
CA ALA A 215 -1.84 -21.30 -9.71
C ALA A 215 -3.21 -21.84 -9.27
N SER A 216 -3.48 -21.88 -7.96
CA SER A 216 -4.78 -22.25 -7.38
C SER A 216 -5.93 -21.27 -7.71
N GLY A 217 -5.63 -20.11 -8.29
CA GLY A 217 -6.62 -19.17 -8.82
C GLY A 217 -6.99 -19.42 -10.28
N LEU A 218 -6.26 -20.30 -10.96
CA LEU A 218 -6.52 -20.72 -12.35
C LEU A 218 -7.02 -22.17 -12.41
N TYR A 219 -6.51 -23.02 -11.51
CA TYR A 219 -6.87 -24.42 -11.38
C TYR A 219 -7.28 -24.70 -9.93
N PRO A 220 -8.26 -25.58 -9.68
CA PRO A 220 -8.71 -25.84 -8.31
C PRO A 220 -7.64 -26.57 -7.49
N MET A 221 -7.38 -26.10 -6.27
CA MET A 221 -6.67 -26.85 -5.25
C MET A 221 -7.69 -27.49 -4.31
N TYR A 222 -7.98 -28.78 -4.52
CA TYR A 222 -9.04 -29.51 -3.81
C TYR A 222 -8.86 -29.57 -2.29
N VAL A 223 -7.61 -29.56 -1.82
CA VAL A 223 -7.28 -29.58 -0.39
C VAL A 223 -7.58 -28.26 0.32
N ASP A 224 -7.64 -27.15 -0.43
CA ASP A 224 -7.91 -25.81 0.11
C ASP A 224 -8.87 -25.03 -0.84
N PRO A 225 -10.17 -25.36 -0.81
CA PRO A 225 -11.15 -24.75 -1.71
C PRO A 225 -11.37 -23.26 -1.41
N ILE A 226 -11.20 -22.82 -0.15
CA ILE A 226 -11.35 -21.41 0.24
C ILE A 226 -10.18 -20.58 -0.31
N TYR A 227 -8.95 -21.09 -0.19
CA TYR A 227 -7.80 -20.45 -0.82
C TYR A 227 -7.99 -20.36 -2.33
N SER A 228 -8.41 -21.45 -2.97
CA SER A 228 -8.71 -21.48 -4.43
C SER A 228 -9.74 -20.42 -4.81
N ALA A 229 -10.86 -20.34 -4.08
CA ALA A 229 -11.89 -19.33 -4.30
C ALA A 229 -11.34 -17.91 -4.13
N SER A 230 -10.55 -17.66 -3.07
CA SER A 230 -9.95 -16.35 -2.81
C SER A 230 -9.01 -15.91 -3.94
N LYS A 231 -8.15 -16.81 -4.43
CA LYS A 231 -7.18 -16.50 -5.49
C LYS A 231 -7.81 -16.45 -6.87
N GLY A 232 -8.86 -17.25 -7.14
CA GLY A 232 -9.69 -17.10 -8.33
C GLY A 232 -10.40 -15.74 -8.37
N GLY A 233 -10.90 -15.29 -7.22
CA GLY A 233 -11.43 -13.94 -7.03
C GLY A 233 -10.41 -12.85 -7.38
N VAL A 234 -9.18 -12.95 -6.87
CA VAL A 234 -8.09 -11.99 -7.18
C VAL A 234 -7.80 -11.93 -8.69
N VAL A 235 -7.73 -13.09 -9.36
CA VAL A 235 -7.46 -13.16 -10.80
C VAL A 235 -8.54 -12.42 -11.59
N LEU A 236 -9.81 -12.74 -11.37
CA LEU A 236 -10.91 -12.13 -12.12
C LEU A 236 -11.10 -10.66 -11.75
N PHE A 237 -10.99 -10.32 -10.46
CA PHE A 237 -10.99 -8.93 -10.00
C PHE A 237 -9.93 -8.10 -10.72
N THR A 238 -8.71 -8.61 -10.81
CA THR A 238 -7.60 -7.90 -11.47
C THR A 238 -7.85 -7.72 -12.96
N ARG A 239 -8.37 -8.74 -13.65
CA ARG A 239 -8.73 -8.65 -15.08
C ARG A 239 -9.79 -7.57 -15.33
N SER A 240 -10.77 -7.45 -14.45
CA SER A 240 -11.82 -6.43 -14.53
C SER A 240 -11.31 -4.99 -14.38
N LEU A 241 -10.08 -4.80 -13.89
CA LEU A 241 -9.45 -3.48 -13.77
C LEU A 241 -8.63 -3.06 -15.01
N ALA A 242 -8.61 -3.86 -16.07
CA ALA A 242 -7.93 -3.52 -17.34
C ALA A 242 -8.26 -2.11 -17.89
N PRO A 243 -9.50 -1.58 -17.79
CA PRO A 243 -9.81 -0.23 -18.27
C PRO A 243 -9.00 0.89 -17.60
N TYR A 244 -8.45 0.69 -16.39
CA TYR A 244 -7.61 1.69 -15.72
C TYR A 244 -6.32 2.01 -16.49
N LYS A 245 -5.92 1.16 -17.45
CA LYS A 245 -4.80 1.44 -18.37
C LYS A 245 -4.98 2.75 -19.12
N ARG A 246 -6.22 3.14 -19.47
CA ARG A 246 -6.52 4.43 -20.13
C ARG A 246 -6.22 5.65 -19.25
N HIS A 247 -6.13 5.44 -17.93
CA HIS A 247 -5.74 6.44 -16.94
C HIS A 247 -4.26 6.34 -16.54
N GLY A 248 -3.45 5.57 -17.29
CA GLY A 248 -2.03 5.38 -17.00
C GLY A 248 -1.73 4.40 -15.86
N ILE A 249 -2.73 3.71 -15.32
CA ILE A 249 -2.59 2.76 -14.21
C ILE A 249 -2.71 1.35 -14.76
N ARG A 250 -1.65 0.55 -14.60
CA ARG A 250 -1.64 -0.86 -15.02
C ARG A 250 -1.85 -1.76 -13.82
N VAL A 251 -2.90 -2.57 -13.85
CA VAL A 251 -3.15 -3.59 -12.81
C VAL A 251 -2.92 -4.97 -13.42
N ASN A 252 -2.03 -5.75 -12.82
CA ASN A 252 -1.69 -7.09 -13.29
C ASN A 252 -1.75 -8.08 -12.12
N VAL A 253 -1.99 -9.35 -12.44
CA VAL A 253 -1.97 -10.44 -11.48
C VAL A 253 -0.80 -11.38 -11.80
N LEU A 254 -0.04 -11.77 -10.78
CA LEU A 254 0.94 -12.83 -10.87
C LEU A 254 0.37 -14.08 -10.22
N CYS A 255 0.49 -15.23 -10.89
CA CYS A 255 -0.02 -16.51 -10.39
C CYS A 255 1.14 -17.51 -10.24
N PRO A 256 1.92 -17.43 -9.15
CA PRO A 256 2.99 -18.38 -8.90
C PRO A 256 2.45 -19.78 -8.62
N GLU A 257 3.22 -20.78 -9.00
CA GLU A 257 3.10 -22.15 -8.48
C GLU A 257 3.91 -22.27 -7.17
N VAL A 258 3.94 -23.45 -6.54
CA VAL A 258 4.67 -23.67 -5.29
C VAL A 258 6.14 -23.28 -5.47
N ILE A 259 6.59 -22.30 -4.69
CA ILE A 259 7.99 -21.88 -4.68
C ILE A 259 8.69 -22.67 -3.57
N SER A 260 9.45 -23.69 -3.97
CA SER A 260 10.16 -24.65 -3.11
C SER A 260 11.10 -24.01 -2.07
N ASN A 261 11.51 -22.76 -2.27
CA ASN A 261 12.60 -22.18 -1.49
C ASN A 261 12.10 -21.28 -0.33
N ILE A 262 10.79 -21.17 -0.12
CA ILE A 262 10.18 -20.20 0.81
C ILE A 262 9.25 -20.87 1.85
N LEU A 263 8.78 -22.09 1.61
CA LEU A 263 7.84 -22.79 2.49
C LEU A 263 8.46 -23.91 3.32
N GLY A 264 9.77 -24.15 3.23
CA GLY A 264 10.47 -25.13 4.08
C GLY A 264 9.91 -26.55 3.97
N LEU A 265 9.46 -26.93 2.77
CA LEU A 265 9.18 -28.32 2.40
C LEU A 265 10.42 -28.93 1.75
#